data_AF-A0A239ATQ9-F1
#
_entry.id   AF-A0A239ATQ9-F1
#
_cell.length_a   1.000
_cell.length_b   1.000
_cell.length_c   1.000
_cell.angle_alpha   90.00
_cell.angle_beta   90.00
_cell.angle_gamma   90.00
#
_symmetry.space_group_name_H-M   'P 1'
#
loop_
_entity.id
_entity.type
_entity.pdbx_description
1 polymer ?
#
loop_
_entity_poly.entity_id
_entity_poly.type
_entity_poly.pdbx_seq_one_letter_code
_entity_poly.pdbx_strand_id
1 'polypeptide(L)'
;MINRLMKTNVIIVFLVFQTLTSLIYSQETEKQHMAKLSFLIGNWSGASYSLKKSDTTKIKVNESVNYILDGNAITLDVTSSAVQLHTLITYNLEDSCYYYQPTSKTESYKKSKGYYVDGKFVVQFNAKGRLTFEKTKNGEFHEYGERLKDGVWEKYFEDILQPVPSNYFFSAKKEKITKEYIDPITALTNVVSVEYENFKSIYIAGQVGTGDTKEAQLETAYKAIEKRLAQAGASFSDLVEMKIYIVDYDPDKDLDMFFRVRERLYGDMKMPPNVFIGISSLYSREKLIELSGTAVLIK
;
A
#
# COMPACT_ATOMS: atom_id res chain seq x y z
N MET A 1 41.51 -31.55 -31.94
CA MET A 1 40.45 -30.54 -31.70
C MET A 1 39.83 -30.63 -30.29
N ILE A 2 39.74 -31.83 -29.69
CA ILE A 2 39.10 -32.07 -28.37
C ILE A 2 39.82 -31.41 -27.17
N ASN A 3 41.16 -31.40 -27.14
CA ASN A 3 41.92 -30.77 -26.04
C ASN A 3 41.84 -29.23 -25.98
N ARG A 4 41.48 -28.55 -27.08
CA ARG A 4 41.30 -27.09 -27.09
C ARG A 4 39.94 -26.71 -26.50
N LEU A 5 38.88 -27.45 -26.85
CA LEU A 5 37.52 -27.23 -26.34
C LEU A 5 37.44 -27.48 -24.81
N MET A 6 38.10 -28.52 -24.30
CA MET A 6 38.15 -28.81 -22.86
C MET A 6 38.91 -27.74 -22.06
N LYS A 7 40.05 -27.23 -22.57
CA LYS A 7 40.79 -26.14 -21.93
C LYS A 7 40.00 -24.83 -21.92
N THR A 8 39.29 -24.50 -23.00
CA THR A 8 38.45 -23.29 -23.06
C THR A 8 37.28 -23.38 -22.09
N ASN A 9 36.61 -24.54 -21.97
CA ASN A 9 35.53 -24.73 -20.99
C ASN A 9 36.02 -24.66 -19.54
N VAL A 10 37.20 -25.21 -19.23
CA VAL A 10 37.80 -25.10 -17.88
C VAL A 10 38.21 -23.66 -17.56
N ILE A 11 38.76 -22.90 -18.52
CA ILE A 11 39.11 -21.49 -18.33
C ILE A 11 37.86 -20.62 -18.12
N ILE A 12 36.78 -20.87 -18.87
CA ILE A 12 35.51 -20.16 -18.70
C ILE A 12 34.90 -20.48 -17.33
N VAL A 13 34.87 -21.74 -16.91
CA VAL A 13 34.36 -22.12 -15.58
C VAL A 13 35.21 -21.50 -14.46
N PHE A 14 36.53 -21.45 -14.62
CA PHE A 14 37.43 -20.81 -13.63
C PHE A 14 37.23 -19.28 -13.58
N LEU A 15 37.09 -18.61 -14.73
CA LEU A 15 36.77 -17.18 -14.80
C LEU A 15 35.42 -16.86 -14.17
N VAL A 16 34.38 -17.64 -14.49
CA VAL A 16 33.05 -17.49 -13.89
C VAL A 16 33.11 -17.69 -12.39
N PHE A 17 33.84 -18.71 -11.91
CA PHE A 17 34.03 -18.96 -10.49
C PHE A 17 34.77 -17.81 -9.78
N GLN A 18 35.86 -17.29 -10.37
CA GLN A 18 36.58 -16.13 -9.84
C GLN A 18 35.66 -14.90 -9.73
N THR A 19 34.88 -14.60 -10.78
CA THR A 19 33.93 -13.47 -10.76
C THR A 19 32.83 -13.61 -9.71
N LEU A 20 32.32 -14.82 -9.50
CA LEU A 20 31.32 -15.11 -8.46
C LEU A 20 31.91 -14.92 -7.05
N THR A 21 33.14 -15.40 -6.81
CA THR A 21 33.78 -15.23 -5.51
C THR A 21 34.08 -13.76 -5.19
N SER A 22 34.49 -12.95 -6.17
CA SER A 22 34.70 -11.51 -5.96
C SER A 22 33.42 -10.74 -5.68
N LEU A 23 32.31 -11.13 -6.33
CA LEU A 23 30.99 -10.51 -6.10
C LEU A 23 30.48 -10.78 -4.68
N ILE A 24 30.56 -12.03 -4.22
CA ILE A 24 30.15 -12.42 -2.87
C ILE A 24 31.00 -11.69 -1.82
N TYR A 25 32.32 -11.62 -2.03
CA TYR A 25 33.23 -10.89 -1.14
C TYR A 25 32.91 -9.38 -1.09
N SER A 26 32.58 -8.77 -2.23
CA SER A 26 32.16 -7.37 -2.30
C SER A 26 30.89 -7.12 -1.50
N GLN A 27 29.85 -7.95 -1.68
CA GLN A 27 28.60 -7.82 -0.93
C GLN A 27 28.82 -7.97 0.57
N GLU A 28 29.62 -8.94 1.00
CA GLU A 28 29.92 -9.13 2.43
C GLU A 28 30.70 -7.94 3.01
N THR A 29 31.61 -7.35 2.24
CA THR A 29 32.34 -6.14 2.63
C THR A 29 31.41 -4.93 2.73
N GLU A 30 30.51 -4.74 1.76
CA GLU A 30 29.50 -3.68 1.78
C GLU A 30 28.57 -3.82 3.00
N LYS A 31 28.14 -5.06 3.31
CA LYS A 31 27.37 -5.39 4.52
C LYS A 31 28.11 -5.03 5.81
N GLN A 32 29.42 -5.29 5.90
CA GLN A 32 30.23 -4.87 7.05
C GLN A 32 30.29 -3.33 7.21
N HIS A 33 30.34 -2.60 6.10
CA HIS A 33 30.23 -1.15 6.15
C HIS A 33 28.83 -0.68 6.56
N MET A 34 27.77 -1.31 6.07
CA MET A 34 26.39 -1.02 6.50
C MET A 34 26.19 -1.30 8.00
N ALA A 35 26.82 -2.34 8.55
CA ALA A 35 26.76 -2.65 9.98
C ALA A 35 27.28 -1.51 10.90
N LYS A 36 28.19 -0.65 10.39
CA LYS A 36 28.66 0.55 11.11
C LYS A 36 27.54 1.56 11.35
N LEU A 37 26.49 1.55 10.53
CA LEU A 37 25.29 2.38 10.66
C LEU A 37 24.21 1.75 11.54
N SER A 38 24.48 0.62 12.21
CA SER A 38 23.54 -0.07 13.11
C SER A 38 22.97 0.82 14.22
N PHE A 39 23.68 1.89 14.61
CA PHE A 39 23.21 2.84 15.61
C PHE A 39 21.96 3.63 15.19
N LEU A 40 21.67 3.71 13.88
CA LEU A 40 20.46 4.35 13.34
C LEU A 40 19.23 3.46 13.48
N ILE A 41 19.41 2.14 13.54
CA ILE A 41 18.33 1.15 13.40
C ILE A 41 17.39 1.22 14.59
N GLY A 42 16.09 1.35 14.29
CA GLY A 42 15.05 1.47 15.31
C GLY A 42 13.90 2.34 14.86
N ASN A 43 12.91 2.46 15.76
CA ASN A 43 11.84 3.43 15.64
C ASN A 43 12.13 4.57 16.63
N TRP A 44 11.99 5.80 16.17
CA TRP A 44 12.35 6.99 16.91
C TRP A 44 11.21 8.00 16.86
N SER A 45 10.98 8.70 17.95
CA SER A 45 9.96 9.75 18.00
C SER A 45 10.40 10.86 18.94
N GLY A 46 10.08 12.08 18.56
CA GLY A 46 10.47 13.25 19.33
C GLY A 46 10.05 14.53 18.64
N ALA A 47 10.78 15.59 18.94
CA ALA A 47 10.54 16.87 18.34
C ALA A 47 11.77 17.32 17.54
N SER A 48 11.49 17.87 16.36
CA SER A 48 12.44 18.62 15.56
C SER A 48 12.37 20.09 15.92
N TYR A 49 13.54 20.72 16.01
CA TYR A 49 13.69 22.15 16.32
C TYR A 49 14.36 22.86 15.15
N SER A 50 13.70 23.90 14.63
CA SER A 50 14.36 24.87 13.74
C SER A 50 15.25 25.79 14.56
N LEU A 51 16.50 26.02 14.12
CA LEU A 51 17.47 26.87 14.83
C LEU A 51 17.67 28.24 14.16
N LYS A 52 16.76 28.65 13.28
CA LYS A 52 16.78 30.01 12.71
C LYS A 52 16.37 31.02 13.78
N LYS A 53 17.07 32.17 13.86
CA LYS A 53 16.91 33.21 14.90
C LYS A 53 15.47 33.69 15.19
N SER A 54 14.51 33.51 14.27
CA SER A 54 13.11 33.93 14.42
C SER A 54 12.12 32.77 14.36
N ASP A 55 12.59 31.53 14.28
CA ASP A 55 11.77 30.35 14.06
C ASP A 55 11.78 29.47 15.31
N THR A 56 10.66 29.44 16.03
CA THR A 56 10.47 28.60 17.22
C THR A 56 9.65 27.35 16.92
N THR A 57 9.47 27.03 15.64
CA THR A 57 8.61 25.93 15.22
C THR A 57 9.15 24.60 15.75
N LYS A 58 8.31 23.93 16.53
CA LYS A 58 8.56 22.60 17.07
C LYS A 58 7.58 21.63 16.43
N ILE A 59 8.08 20.66 15.68
CA ILE A 59 7.25 19.69 14.97
C ILE A 59 7.52 18.31 15.54
N LYS A 60 6.45 17.53 15.77
CA LYS A 60 6.62 16.12 16.10
C LYS A 60 7.13 15.38 14.88
N VAL A 61 8.27 14.71 15.03
CA VAL A 61 8.89 13.88 13.99
C VAL A 61 8.93 12.44 14.47
N ASN A 62 8.68 11.54 13.54
CA ASN A 62 8.83 10.12 13.74
C ASN A 62 9.73 9.57 12.64
N GLU A 63 10.62 8.68 13.03
CA GLU A 63 11.52 8.00 12.09
C GLU A 63 11.49 6.50 12.30
N SER A 64 11.52 5.75 11.19
CA SER A 64 11.71 4.30 11.21
C SER A 64 12.89 3.94 10.32
N VAL A 65 13.90 3.30 10.92
CA VAL A 65 15.13 2.94 10.23
C VAL A 65 15.32 1.44 10.29
N ASN A 66 15.37 0.80 9.12
CA ASN A 66 15.37 -0.66 8.99
C ASN A 66 16.47 -1.13 8.04
N TYR A 67 17.07 -2.27 8.34
CA TYR A 67 17.82 -3.01 7.34
C TYR A 67 16.86 -3.64 6.33
N ILE A 68 17.28 -3.63 5.07
CA ILE A 68 16.68 -4.40 3.98
C ILE A 68 17.79 -5.17 3.25
N LEU A 69 17.42 -6.06 2.33
CA LEU A 69 18.36 -6.82 1.50
C LEU A 69 19.44 -7.54 2.34
N ASP A 70 19.02 -8.21 3.41
CA ASP A 70 19.93 -8.92 4.34
C ASP A 70 21.07 -8.04 4.89
N GLY A 71 20.76 -6.77 5.20
CA GLY A 71 21.70 -5.83 5.79
C GLY A 71 22.58 -5.08 4.79
N ASN A 72 22.43 -5.32 3.49
CA ASN A 72 23.18 -4.61 2.45
C ASN A 72 22.65 -3.19 2.17
N ALA A 73 21.48 -2.85 2.67
CA ALA A 73 20.92 -1.52 2.57
C ALA A 73 20.08 -1.16 3.80
N ILE A 74 19.89 0.14 4.01
CA ILE A 74 19.03 0.69 5.06
C ILE A 74 17.95 1.54 4.40
N THR A 75 16.71 1.43 4.89
CA THR A 75 15.66 2.42 4.63
C THR A 75 15.47 3.30 5.86
N LEU A 76 15.35 4.60 5.65
CA LEU A 76 15.01 5.60 6.67
C LEU A 76 13.75 6.35 6.23
N ASP A 77 12.67 6.12 6.96
CA ASP A 77 11.36 6.75 6.74
C ASP A 77 11.12 7.85 7.76
N VAL A 78 10.98 9.10 7.30
CA VAL A 78 10.64 10.26 8.13
C VAL A 78 9.19 10.63 7.92
N THR A 79 8.44 10.86 8.99
CA THR A 79 7.06 11.39 8.92
C THR A 79 6.83 12.48 9.96
N SER A 80 6.42 13.66 9.49
CA SER A 80 5.99 14.80 10.29
C SER A 80 4.84 15.56 9.61
N SER A 81 4.34 16.63 10.22
CA SER A 81 3.34 17.50 9.58
C SER A 81 3.92 18.33 8.41
N ALA A 82 5.24 18.48 8.34
CA ALA A 82 5.91 19.28 7.32
C ALA A 82 6.61 18.43 6.25
N VAL A 83 7.04 17.21 6.58
CA VAL A 83 7.83 16.39 5.67
C VAL A 83 7.45 14.91 5.78
N GLN A 84 7.45 14.24 4.64
CA GLN A 84 7.40 12.79 4.55
C GLN A 84 8.43 12.32 3.52
N LEU A 85 9.43 11.57 3.98
CA LEU A 85 10.54 11.08 3.15
C LEU A 85 10.72 9.59 3.32
N HIS A 86 11.01 8.91 2.21
CA HIS A 86 11.59 7.57 2.18
C HIS A 86 13.01 7.69 1.65
N THR A 87 13.99 7.21 2.42
CA THR A 87 15.40 7.33 2.07
C THR A 87 16.05 5.96 1.96
N LEU A 88 16.70 5.69 0.84
CA LEU A 88 17.59 4.54 0.67
C LEU A 88 19.02 4.93 1.02
N ILE A 89 19.67 4.13 1.88
CA ILE A 89 21.07 4.23 2.23
C ILE A 89 21.78 2.94 1.82
N THR A 90 22.85 3.08 1.03
CA THR A 90 23.69 1.96 0.54
C THR A 90 25.15 2.31 0.73
N TYR A 91 26.03 1.31 0.81
CA TYR A 91 27.47 1.52 0.70
C TYR A 91 27.93 1.08 -0.69
N ASN A 92 28.88 1.80 -1.28
CA ASN A 92 29.50 1.42 -2.53
C ASN A 92 31.01 1.26 -2.31
N LEU A 93 31.51 0.06 -2.54
CA LEU A 93 32.91 -0.28 -2.28
C LEU A 93 33.89 0.47 -3.18
N GLU A 94 33.56 0.66 -4.46
CA GLU A 94 34.41 1.34 -5.45
C GLU A 94 34.61 2.82 -5.10
N ASP A 95 33.53 3.52 -4.77
CA ASP A 95 33.53 4.92 -4.37
C ASP A 95 33.97 5.14 -2.92
N SER A 96 34.10 4.05 -2.14
CA SER A 96 34.43 4.06 -0.72
C SER A 96 33.53 4.98 0.12
N CYS A 97 32.25 5.12 -0.25
CA CYS A 97 31.30 6.00 0.40
C CYS A 97 29.92 5.37 0.56
N TYR A 98 29.15 5.91 1.50
CA TYR A 98 27.72 5.65 1.55
C TYR A 98 26.99 6.57 0.59
N TYR A 99 25.83 6.14 0.16
CA TYR A 99 24.94 6.88 -0.69
C TYR A 99 23.60 7.06 0.00
N TYR A 100 23.21 8.32 0.20
CA TYR A 100 21.95 8.73 0.81
C TYR A 100 21.02 9.31 -0.26
N GLN A 101 19.87 8.68 -0.47
CA GLN A 101 18.93 9.02 -1.54
C GLN A 101 17.50 9.14 -1.02
N PRO A 102 17.07 10.35 -0.62
CA PRO A 102 15.71 10.58 -0.17
C PRO A 102 14.75 10.73 -1.37
N THR A 103 13.48 10.41 -1.12
CA THR A 103 12.36 10.62 -2.05
C THR A 103 11.14 11.03 -1.23
N SER A 104 10.39 12.01 -1.72
CA SER A 104 9.09 12.41 -1.18
C SER A 104 7.95 11.90 -2.07
N LYS A 105 6.71 12.27 -1.76
CA LYS A 105 5.55 11.94 -2.61
C LYS A 105 5.62 12.57 -4.01
N THR A 106 6.33 13.68 -4.17
CA THR A 106 6.29 14.50 -5.38
C THR A 106 7.63 14.58 -6.11
N GLU A 107 8.73 14.17 -5.47
CA GLU A 107 10.07 14.28 -6.05
C GLU A 107 11.04 13.23 -5.51
N SER A 108 11.95 12.77 -6.37
CA SER A 108 13.16 12.04 -5.97
C SER A 108 14.33 13.01 -5.92
N TYR A 109 14.99 13.11 -4.76
CA TYR A 109 16.08 14.04 -4.58
C TYR A 109 17.41 13.47 -5.11
N LYS A 110 18.36 14.37 -5.34
CA LYS A 110 19.71 14.01 -5.75
C LYS A 110 20.39 13.13 -4.71
N LYS A 111 20.95 12.01 -5.18
CA LYS A 111 21.83 11.12 -4.43
C LYS A 111 23.03 11.89 -3.85
N SER A 112 23.23 11.80 -2.54
CA SER A 112 24.29 12.48 -1.80
C SER A 112 25.30 11.49 -1.22
N LYS A 113 26.59 11.87 -1.16
CA LYS A 113 27.63 11.01 -0.59
C LYS A 113 27.67 11.16 0.93
N GLY A 114 27.83 10.06 1.64
CA GLY A 114 27.96 10.02 3.09
C GLY A 114 29.19 9.24 3.56
N TYR A 115 29.65 9.54 4.76
CA TYR A 115 30.86 8.99 5.35
C TYR A 115 30.63 8.68 6.82
N TYR A 116 31.19 7.57 7.29
CA TYR A 116 31.19 7.22 8.71
C TYR A 116 32.52 7.63 9.35
N VAL A 117 32.47 8.56 10.29
CA VAL A 117 33.65 9.14 10.95
C VAL A 117 33.35 9.31 12.43
N ASP A 118 34.18 8.74 13.30
CA ASP A 118 34.12 8.89 14.77
C ASP A 118 32.72 8.65 15.38
N GLY A 119 32.05 7.58 14.96
CA GLY A 119 30.72 7.24 15.47
C GLY A 119 29.56 7.99 14.81
N LYS A 120 29.85 8.89 13.86
CA LYS A 120 28.85 9.70 13.16
C LYS A 120 28.73 9.29 11.71
N PHE A 121 27.50 9.36 11.18
CA PHE A 121 27.25 9.28 9.76
C PHE A 121 26.99 10.68 9.21
N VAL A 122 27.87 11.15 8.33
CA VAL A 122 27.83 12.52 7.79
C VAL A 122 27.54 12.47 6.30
N VAL A 123 26.39 13.00 5.89
CA VAL A 123 25.94 13.12 4.49
C VAL A 123 26.25 14.51 3.97
N GLN A 124 27.01 14.58 2.88
CA GLN A 124 27.40 15.83 2.22
C GLN A 124 26.42 16.15 1.09
N PHE A 125 25.58 17.16 1.28
CA PHE A 125 24.66 17.63 0.22
C PHE A 125 25.41 18.47 -0.83
N ASN A 126 26.33 19.31 -0.37
CA ASN A 126 27.20 20.15 -1.19
C ASN A 126 28.38 20.67 -0.34
N ALA A 127 29.22 21.53 -0.92
CA ALA A 127 30.40 22.08 -0.24
C ALA A 127 30.08 22.88 1.04
N LYS A 128 28.85 23.37 1.21
CA LYS A 128 28.42 24.21 2.34
C LYS A 128 27.26 23.62 3.14
N GLY A 129 26.79 22.42 2.83
CA GLY A 129 25.62 21.82 3.45
C GLY A 129 25.84 20.35 3.72
N ARG A 130 25.56 19.95 4.97
CA ARG A 130 25.66 18.55 5.40
C ARG A 130 24.54 18.19 6.38
N LEU A 131 24.31 16.90 6.51
CA LEU A 131 23.44 16.29 7.50
C LEU A 131 24.25 15.28 8.31
N THR A 132 24.10 15.31 9.62
CA THR A 132 24.85 14.44 10.52
C THR A 132 23.88 13.63 11.36
N PHE A 133 24.13 12.33 11.44
CA PHE A 133 23.45 11.40 12.31
C PHE A 133 24.44 10.84 13.33
N GLU A 134 24.06 10.81 14.59
CA GLU A 134 24.81 10.18 15.66
C GLU A 134 23.87 9.62 16.72
N LYS A 135 24.44 8.89 17.69
CA LYS A 135 23.73 8.51 18.90
C LYS A 135 24.24 9.37 20.05
N THR A 136 23.33 9.92 20.84
CA THR A 136 23.74 10.63 22.05
C THR A 136 24.35 9.67 23.08
N LYS A 137 24.96 10.21 24.13
CA LYS A 137 25.45 9.42 25.27
C LYS A 137 24.35 8.60 25.98
N ASN A 138 23.10 9.06 25.93
CA ASN A 138 21.98 8.38 26.56
C ASN A 138 21.26 7.42 25.59
N GLY A 139 21.71 7.33 24.34
CA GLY A 139 21.18 6.40 23.37
C GLY A 139 20.04 6.94 22.50
N GLU A 140 19.76 8.24 22.54
CA GLU A 140 18.82 8.89 21.61
C GLU A 140 19.38 8.93 20.19
N PHE A 141 18.48 8.89 19.20
CA PHE A 141 18.81 9.20 17.83
C PHE A 141 18.96 10.71 17.69
N HIS A 142 20.11 11.15 17.18
CA HIS A 142 20.45 12.56 17.05
C HIS A 142 20.76 12.88 15.59
N GLU A 143 19.89 13.68 14.99
CA GLU A 143 20.05 14.19 13.62
C GLU A 143 20.14 15.71 13.63
N TYR A 144 21.02 16.29 12.82
CA TYR A 144 21.06 17.73 12.62
C TYR A 144 21.67 18.10 11.28
N GLY A 145 21.09 19.12 10.66
CA GLY A 145 21.61 19.74 9.45
C GLY A 145 22.47 20.95 9.77
N GLU A 146 23.59 21.08 9.06
CA GLU A 146 24.52 22.17 9.21
C GLU A 146 24.79 22.89 7.90
N ARG A 147 25.09 24.18 8.00
CA ARG A 147 25.60 25.01 6.90
C ARG A 147 26.93 25.62 7.27
N LEU A 148 27.85 25.65 6.30
CA LEU A 148 29.13 26.32 6.47
C LEU A 148 28.95 27.83 6.24
N LYS A 149 29.27 28.63 7.25
CA LYS A 149 29.23 30.08 7.23
C LYS A 149 30.47 30.63 7.89
N ASP A 150 31.19 31.50 7.18
CA ASP A 150 32.41 32.16 7.68
C ASP A 150 33.46 31.19 8.26
N GLY A 151 33.56 29.99 7.67
CA GLY A 151 34.49 28.93 8.10
C GLY A 151 33.99 28.06 9.26
N VAL A 152 32.80 28.33 9.80
CA VAL A 152 32.20 27.61 10.92
C VAL A 152 30.93 26.89 10.46
N TRP A 153 30.74 25.65 10.91
CA TRP A 153 29.50 24.91 10.69
C TRP A 153 28.46 25.35 11.72
N GLU A 154 27.34 25.89 11.24
CA GLU A 154 26.20 26.30 12.06
C GLU A 154 25.03 25.34 11.82
N LYS A 155 24.45 24.79 12.91
CA LYS A 155 23.24 23.97 12.82
C LYS A 155 22.04 24.84 12.42
N TYR A 156 21.21 24.35 11.49
CA TYR A 156 19.96 25.01 11.10
C TYR A 156 18.71 24.25 11.54
N PHE A 157 18.83 22.98 11.90
CA PHE A 157 17.82 22.21 12.62
C PHE A 157 18.49 21.13 13.48
N GLU A 158 17.76 20.61 14.46
CA GLU A 158 18.20 19.52 15.32
C GLU A 158 17.04 18.67 15.83
N ASP A 159 17.23 17.36 15.77
CA ASP A 159 16.29 16.31 16.15
C ASP A 159 16.98 15.43 17.20
N ILE A 160 16.39 15.35 18.39
CA ILE A 160 16.81 14.41 19.44
C ILE A 160 15.60 13.53 19.74
N LEU A 161 15.62 12.32 19.19
CA LEU A 161 14.47 11.42 19.16
C LEU A 161 14.68 10.24 20.10
N GLN A 162 13.65 9.96 20.89
CA GLN A 162 13.66 8.88 21.86
C GLN A 162 13.32 7.55 21.15
N PRO A 163 13.92 6.43 21.58
CA PRO A 163 13.57 5.12 21.05
C PRO A 163 12.10 4.79 21.38
N VAL A 164 11.39 4.28 20.39
CA VAL A 164 10.01 3.82 20.52
C VAL A 164 10.01 2.29 20.49
N PRO A 165 9.26 1.60 21.37
CA PRO A 165 9.14 0.15 21.34
C PRO A 165 8.80 -0.40 19.95
N SER A 166 9.41 -1.52 19.57
CA SER A 166 9.37 -2.11 18.22
C SER A 166 7.98 -2.55 17.73
N ASN A 167 6.97 -2.56 18.59
CA ASN A 167 5.57 -2.73 18.22
C ASN A 167 4.94 -1.46 17.60
N TYR A 168 5.61 -0.31 17.64
CA TYR A 168 5.28 0.88 16.87
C TYR A 168 6.04 0.87 15.55
N PHE A 169 5.46 0.26 14.52
CA PHE A 169 5.89 0.50 13.16
C PHE A 169 5.26 1.81 12.67
N PHE A 170 6.08 2.81 12.32
CA PHE A 170 5.64 3.88 11.42
C PHE A 170 5.57 3.35 9.98
N SER A 171 4.99 2.16 9.79
CA SER A 171 4.74 1.63 8.45
C SER A 171 3.77 2.56 7.74
N ALA A 172 3.93 2.74 6.43
CA ALA A 172 2.86 3.20 5.56
C ALA A 172 1.55 2.57 6.05
N LYS A 173 0.56 3.42 6.38
CA LYS A 173 -0.72 3.05 6.96
C LYS A 173 -1.20 1.77 6.26
N LYS A 174 -1.13 0.61 6.93
CA LYS A 174 -1.74 -0.60 6.38
C LYS A 174 -3.19 -0.23 6.13
N GLU A 175 -3.61 -0.29 4.87
CA GLU A 175 -4.99 0.02 4.52
C GLU A 175 -5.89 -0.82 5.41
N LYS A 176 -6.70 -0.13 6.23
CA LYS A 176 -7.59 -0.81 7.15
C LYS A 176 -8.76 -1.35 6.34
N ILE A 177 -8.68 -2.61 5.97
CA ILE A 177 -9.79 -3.32 5.33
C ILE A 177 -10.73 -3.79 6.43
N THR A 178 -11.99 -3.34 6.38
CA THR A 178 -13.02 -3.76 7.34
C THR A 178 -14.07 -4.58 6.62
N LYS A 179 -14.40 -5.77 7.14
CA LYS A 179 -15.47 -6.61 6.62
C LYS A 179 -16.67 -6.57 7.57
N GLU A 180 -17.86 -6.37 7.02
CA GLU A 180 -19.12 -6.35 7.78
C GLU A 180 -20.12 -7.36 7.20
N TYR A 181 -20.86 -8.03 8.09
CA TYR A 181 -21.97 -8.91 7.75
C TYR A 181 -23.27 -8.19 8.12
N ILE A 182 -24.07 -7.85 7.12
CA ILE A 182 -25.27 -7.03 7.25
C ILE A 182 -26.50 -7.90 6.98
N ASP A 183 -27.46 -7.88 7.91
CA ASP A 183 -28.67 -8.71 7.91
C ASP A 183 -28.39 -10.22 7.74
N PRO A 184 -27.67 -10.83 8.72
CA PRO A 184 -27.47 -12.27 8.74
C PRO A 184 -28.77 -13.01 9.06
N ILE A 185 -29.02 -14.08 8.31
CA ILE A 185 -30.09 -15.05 8.56
C ILE A 185 -29.48 -16.43 8.81
N THR A 186 -30.29 -17.40 9.20
CA THR A 186 -29.82 -18.74 9.61
C THR A 186 -28.93 -19.43 8.58
N ALA A 187 -29.23 -19.29 7.28
CA ALA A 187 -28.52 -19.99 6.22
C ALA A 187 -27.42 -19.17 5.53
N LEU A 188 -27.48 -17.83 5.59
CA LEU A 188 -26.60 -16.93 4.84
C LEU A 188 -26.63 -15.50 5.39
N THR A 189 -25.76 -14.63 4.88
CA THR A 189 -25.85 -13.18 5.10
C THR A 189 -26.37 -12.49 3.85
N ASN A 190 -27.40 -11.64 3.99
CA ASN A 190 -27.99 -10.97 2.84
C ASN A 190 -27.02 -10.00 2.17
N VAL A 191 -26.18 -9.32 2.97
CA VAL A 191 -25.19 -8.37 2.46
C VAL A 191 -23.86 -8.52 3.18
N VAL A 192 -22.78 -8.62 2.43
CA VAL A 192 -21.41 -8.52 2.95
C VAL A 192 -20.77 -7.28 2.37
N SER A 193 -20.22 -6.42 3.22
CA SER A 193 -19.43 -5.27 2.76
C SER A 193 -17.95 -5.48 3.09
N VAL A 194 -17.08 -5.05 2.17
CA VAL A 194 -15.64 -4.97 2.36
C VAL A 194 -15.23 -3.53 2.09
N GLU A 195 -14.90 -2.83 3.15
CA GLU A 195 -14.61 -1.41 3.15
C GLU A 195 -13.10 -1.16 3.12
N TYR A 196 -12.67 -0.42 2.10
CA TYR A 196 -11.32 0.13 1.92
C TYR A 196 -11.32 1.62 2.27
N GLU A 197 -10.17 2.30 2.17
CA GLU A 197 -10.07 3.73 2.47
C GLU A 197 -10.97 4.57 1.55
N ASN A 198 -10.93 4.31 0.24
CA ASN A 198 -11.59 5.15 -0.78
C ASN A 198 -12.84 4.53 -1.42
N PHE A 199 -13.13 3.25 -1.15
CA PHE A 199 -14.29 2.58 -1.71
C PHE A 199 -14.80 1.45 -0.82
N LYS A 200 -16.01 0.98 -1.08
CA LYS A 200 -16.65 -0.16 -0.42
C LYS A 200 -17.19 -1.11 -1.47
N SER A 201 -16.72 -2.36 -1.46
CA SER A 201 -17.32 -3.44 -2.24
C SER A 201 -18.47 -4.06 -1.46
N ILE A 202 -19.60 -4.27 -2.11
CA ILE A 202 -20.84 -4.75 -1.49
C ILE A 202 -21.33 -5.96 -2.28
N TYR A 203 -21.54 -7.07 -1.58
CA TYR A 203 -21.98 -8.34 -2.16
C TYR A 203 -23.36 -8.66 -1.62
N ILE A 204 -24.33 -8.84 -2.52
CA ILE A 204 -25.74 -9.04 -2.18
C ILE A 204 -26.13 -10.48 -2.56
N ALA A 205 -26.62 -11.22 -1.58
CA ALA A 205 -27.13 -12.58 -1.78
C ALA A 205 -28.40 -12.58 -2.65
N GLY A 206 -28.80 -13.76 -3.10
CA GLY A 206 -30.05 -13.96 -3.86
C GLY A 206 -31.28 -13.39 -3.15
N GLN A 207 -31.98 -12.48 -3.82
CA GLN A 207 -33.24 -11.90 -3.41
C GLN A 207 -34.34 -12.47 -4.29
N VAL A 208 -35.20 -13.30 -3.70
CA VAL A 208 -36.36 -13.87 -4.40
C VAL A 208 -37.53 -12.90 -4.43
N GLY A 209 -38.25 -12.91 -5.55
CA GLY A 209 -39.47 -12.12 -5.69
C GLY A 209 -40.66 -12.66 -4.89
N THR A 210 -41.66 -11.80 -4.74
CA THR A 210 -42.98 -12.12 -4.17
C THR A 210 -44.11 -11.76 -5.14
N GLY A 211 -45.25 -12.44 -5.00
CA GLY A 211 -46.40 -12.32 -5.91
C GLY A 211 -46.55 -13.53 -6.83
N ASP A 212 -47.69 -13.58 -7.54
CA ASP A 212 -48.12 -14.77 -8.28
C ASP A 212 -47.58 -14.85 -9.70
N THR A 213 -46.99 -13.75 -10.21
CA THR A 213 -46.48 -13.67 -11.58
C THR A 213 -44.97 -13.39 -11.59
N LYS A 214 -44.28 -13.85 -12.65
CA LYS A 214 -42.86 -13.49 -12.89
C LYS A 214 -42.64 -11.98 -12.86
N GLU A 215 -43.57 -11.20 -13.41
CA GLU A 215 -43.50 -9.74 -13.44
C GLU A 215 -43.53 -9.13 -12.02
N ALA A 216 -44.48 -9.56 -11.17
CA ALA A 216 -44.56 -9.11 -9.79
C ALA A 216 -43.33 -9.52 -8.97
N GLN A 217 -42.84 -10.75 -9.20
CA GLN A 217 -41.63 -11.25 -8.54
C GLN A 217 -40.37 -10.50 -8.99
N LEU A 218 -40.23 -10.17 -10.27
CA LEU A 218 -39.10 -9.38 -10.75
C LEU A 218 -39.07 -7.99 -10.12
N GLU A 219 -40.21 -7.30 -10.09
CA GLU A 219 -40.32 -5.98 -9.47
C GLU A 219 -39.95 -6.00 -7.99
N THR A 220 -40.49 -6.97 -7.24
CA THR A 220 -40.24 -7.07 -5.80
C THR A 220 -38.81 -7.51 -5.49
N ALA A 221 -38.19 -8.33 -6.34
CA ALA A 221 -36.78 -8.68 -6.22
C ALA A 221 -35.86 -7.47 -6.46
N TYR A 222 -36.17 -6.60 -7.44
CA TYR A 222 -35.45 -5.33 -7.63
C TYR A 222 -35.52 -4.44 -6.38
N LYS A 223 -36.72 -4.26 -5.83
CA LYS A 223 -36.92 -3.51 -4.58
C LYS A 223 -36.15 -4.11 -3.40
N ALA A 224 -36.04 -5.43 -3.35
CA ALA A 224 -35.23 -6.10 -2.34
C ALA A 224 -33.73 -5.79 -2.51
N ILE A 225 -33.20 -5.80 -3.74
CA ILE A 225 -31.82 -5.39 -4.04
C ILE A 225 -31.57 -3.93 -3.60
N GLU A 226 -32.46 -3.01 -3.92
CA GLU A 226 -32.35 -1.61 -3.49
C GLU A 226 -32.30 -1.47 -1.97
N LYS A 227 -33.18 -2.20 -1.27
CA LYS A 227 -33.16 -2.25 0.19
C LYS A 227 -31.81 -2.77 0.71
N ARG A 228 -31.24 -3.80 0.10
CA ARG A 228 -29.93 -4.37 0.49
C ARG A 228 -28.78 -3.40 0.26
N LEU A 229 -28.79 -2.68 -0.87
CA LEU A 229 -27.81 -1.62 -1.16
C LEU A 229 -27.90 -0.51 -0.09
N ALA A 230 -29.11 -0.06 0.21
CA ALA A 230 -29.33 1.00 1.21
C ALA A 230 -28.83 0.60 2.60
N GLN A 231 -28.98 -0.68 3.00
CA GLN A 231 -28.42 -1.19 4.26
C GLN A 231 -26.89 -1.05 4.35
N ALA A 232 -26.19 -1.05 3.21
CA ALA A 232 -24.74 -0.85 3.12
C ALA A 232 -24.33 0.60 2.80
N GLY A 233 -25.30 1.53 2.73
CA GLY A 233 -25.10 2.94 2.38
C GLY A 233 -24.95 3.22 0.87
N ALA A 234 -25.29 2.25 0.03
CA ALA A 234 -25.23 2.36 -1.43
C ALA A 234 -26.61 2.48 -2.06
N SER A 235 -26.63 2.70 -3.37
CA SER A 235 -27.80 2.87 -4.22
C SER A 235 -27.71 1.98 -5.46
N PHE A 236 -28.79 1.92 -6.25
CA PHE A 236 -28.84 1.09 -7.46
C PHE A 236 -27.76 1.45 -8.48
N SER A 237 -27.34 2.73 -8.56
CA SER A 237 -26.28 3.17 -9.47
C SER A 237 -24.88 2.68 -9.10
N ASP A 238 -24.70 2.16 -7.88
CA ASP A 238 -23.42 1.61 -7.43
C ASP A 238 -23.23 0.15 -7.88
N LEU A 239 -24.27 -0.49 -8.44
CA LEU A 239 -24.16 -1.83 -8.98
C LEU A 239 -23.17 -1.87 -10.15
N VAL A 240 -22.29 -2.87 -10.10
CA VAL A 240 -21.30 -3.16 -11.16
C VAL A 240 -21.58 -4.49 -11.86
N GLU A 241 -22.40 -5.34 -11.25
CA GLU A 241 -22.86 -6.61 -11.82
C GLU A 241 -24.21 -7.02 -11.22
N MET A 242 -25.09 -7.59 -12.05
CA MET A 242 -26.30 -8.29 -11.60
C MET A 242 -26.44 -9.67 -12.25
N LYS A 243 -27.04 -10.61 -11.52
CA LYS A 243 -27.45 -11.92 -12.05
C LYS A 243 -28.92 -12.13 -11.76
N ILE A 244 -29.64 -12.57 -12.78
CA ILE A 244 -31.08 -12.76 -12.74
C ILE A 244 -31.37 -14.19 -13.19
N TYR A 245 -31.97 -14.97 -12.29
CA TYR A 245 -32.42 -16.32 -12.57
C TYR A 245 -33.93 -16.34 -12.74
N ILE A 246 -34.39 -17.01 -13.78
CA ILE A 246 -35.80 -17.10 -14.13
C ILE A 246 -36.19 -18.56 -14.37
N VAL A 247 -37.21 -19.02 -13.64
CA VAL A 247 -37.73 -20.37 -13.77
C VAL A 247 -38.53 -20.50 -15.08
N ASP A 248 -38.27 -21.59 -15.82
CA ASP A 248 -38.95 -21.92 -17.08
C ASP A 248 -38.96 -20.72 -18.04
N TYR A 249 -37.77 -20.21 -18.33
CA TYR A 249 -37.56 -19.04 -19.18
C TYR A 249 -38.08 -19.26 -20.60
N ASP A 250 -38.94 -18.36 -21.03
CA ASP A 250 -39.49 -18.29 -22.39
C ASP A 250 -39.05 -16.93 -23.00
N PRO A 251 -38.09 -16.93 -23.96
CA PRO A 251 -37.54 -15.69 -24.50
C PRO A 251 -38.59 -14.80 -25.18
N ASP A 252 -39.65 -15.39 -25.75
CA ASP A 252 -40.69 -14.64 -26.47
C ASP A 252 -41.61 -13.86 -25.51
N LYS A 253 -41.68 -14.24 -24.23
CA LYS A 253 -42.54 -13.60 -23.22
C LYS A 253 -41.76 -12.86 -22.16
N ASP A 254 -40.68 -13.48 -21.69
CA ASP A 254 -39.99 -13.03 -20.49
C ASP A 254 -39.02 -11.87 -20.77
N LEU A 255 -38.48 -11.75 -21.99
CA LEU A 255 -37.67 -10.57 -22.35
C LEU A 255 -38.51 -9.30 -22.39
N ASP A 256 -39.68 -9.36 -23.01
CA ASP A 256 -40.62 -8.25 -23.09
C ASP A 256 -41.10 -7.83 -21.68
N MET A 257 -41.42 -8.81 -20.82
CA MET A 257 -41.70 -8.58 -19.39
C MET A 257 -40.52 -7.94 -18.64
N PHE A 258 -39.30 -8.43 -18.85
CA PHE A 258 -38.10 -7.87 -18.24
C PHE A 258 -37.87 -6.41 -18.62
N PHE A 259 -37.97 -6.08 -19.92
CA PHE A 259 -37.79 -4.71 -20.40
C PHE A 259 -38.88 -3.78 -19.87
N ARG A 260 -40.15 -4.21 -19.85
CA ARG A 260 -41.24 -3.41 -19.27
C ARG A 260 -41.03 -3.09 -17.79
N VAL A 261 -40.64 -4.08 -16.98
CA VAL A 261 -40.39 -3.84 -15.54
C VAL A 261 -39.22 -2.90 -15.35
N ARG A 262 -38.12 -3.11 -16.10
CA ARG A 262 -36.95 -2.24 -16.04
C ARG A 262 -37.29 -0.81 -16.42
N GLU A 263 -37.98 -0.59 -17.54
CA GLU A 263 -38.38 0.73 -18.01
C GLU A 263 -39.30 1.41 -16.99
N ARG A 264 -40.27 0.68 -16.43
CA ARG A 264 -41.17 1.17 -15.37
C ARG A 264 -40.42 1.62 -14.11
N LEU A 265 -39.41 0.88 -13.67
CA LEU A 265 -38.69 1.16 -12.42
C LEU A 265 -37.56 2.19 -12.59
N TYR A 266 -36.84 2.12 -13.71
CA TYR A 266 -35.55 2.80 -13.88
C TYR A 266 -35.48 3.71 -15.10
N GLY A 267 -36.45 3.65 -16.01
CA GLY A 267 -36.46 4.45 -17.24
C GLY A 267 -35.14 4.35 -18.01
N ASP A 268 -34.58 5.51 -18.35
CA ASP A 268 -33.33 5.64 -19.11
C ASP A 268 -32.04 5.49 -18.26
N MET A 269 -32.15 5.01 -17.01
CA MET A 269 -30.98 4.77 -16.18
C MET A 269 -29.97 3.83 -16.87
N LYS A 270 -28.68 4.17 -16.75
CA LYS A 270 -27.59 3.29 -17.16
C LYS A 270 -27.57 2.07 -16.25
N MET A 271 -27.98 0.93 -16.79
CA MET A 271 -27.99 -0.31 -16.03
C MET A 271 -26.59 -0.91 -15.89
N PRO A 272 -26.33 -1.64 -14.79
CA PRO A 272 -25.13 -2.45 -14.69
C PRO A 272 -25.09 -3.57 -15.75
N PRO A 273 -23.90 -4.09 -16.06
CA PRO A 273 -23.78 -5.40 -16.68
C PRO A 273 -24.66 -6.42 -15.95
N ASN A 274 -25.45 -7.18 -16.70
CA ASN A 274 -26.32 -8.20 -16.13
C ASN A 274 -26.30 -9.49 -16.97
N VAL A 275 -26.53 -10.61 -16.28
CA VAL A 275 -26.76 -11.92 -16.91
C VAL A 275 -28.16 -12.39 -16.58
N PHE A 276 -28.91 -12.80 -17.59
CA PHE A 276 -30.28 -13.30 -17.48
C PHE A 276 -30.30 -14.79 -17.85
N ILE A 277 -30.60 -15.66 -16.89
CA ILE A 277 -30.38 -17.12 -16.99
C ILE A 277 -31.68 -17.89 -16.72
N GLY A 278 -32.06 -18.73 -17.69
CA GLY A 278 -33.13 -19.72 -17.51
C GLY A 278 -32.69 -20.90 -16.64
N ILE A 279 -33.53 -21.29 -15.69
CA ILE A 279 -33.32 -22.43 -14.79
C ILE A 279 -34.60 -23.25 -14.63
N SER A 280 -34.48 -24.48 -14.14
CA SER A 280 -35.64 -25.36 -13.92
C SER A 280 -36.38 -25.10 -12.60
N SER A 281 -35.72 -24.54 -11.59
CA SER A 281 -36.31 -24.33 -10.27
C SER A 281 -35.44 -23.47 -9.35
N LEU A 282 -36.09 -22.68 -8.49
CA LEU A 282 -35.46 -22.04 -7.32
C LEU A 282 -35.66 -22.91 -6.05
N TYR A 283 -35.30 -22.39 -4.88
CA TYR A 283 -35.40 -23.12 -3.61
C TYR A 283 -36.85 -23.53 -3.24
N SER A 284 -37.86 -22.88 -3.82
CA SER A 284 -39.28 -23.20 -3.67
C SER A 284 -39.99 -23.10 -5.03
N ARG A 285 -41.02 -23.94 -5.23
CA ARG A 285 -41.81 -23.99 -6.48
C ARG A 285 -42.62 -22.72 -6.75
N GLU A 286 -42.94 -21.96 -5.70
CA GLU A 286 -43.66 -20.69 -5.83
C GLU A 286 -42.74 -19.54 -6.28
N LYS A 287 -41.42 -19.74 -6.20
CA LYS A 287 -40.44 -18.72 -6.59
C LYS A 287 -40.04 -18.91 -8.03
N LEU A 288 -40.19 -17.84 -8.80
CA LEU A 288 -39.99 -17.80 -10.25
C LEU A 288 -38.83 -16.88 -10.65
N ILE A 289 -38.47 -15.92 -9.80
CA ILE A 289 -37.38 -14.96 -10.05
C ILE A 289 -36.47 -14.83 -8.82
N GLU A 290 -35.16 -14.86 -9.05
CA GLU A 290 -34.13 -14.55 -8.03
C GLU A 290 -33.04 -13.62 -8.61
N LEU A 291 -32.71 -12.56 -7.88
CA LEU A 291 -31.71 -11.56 -8.26
C LEU A 291 -30.56 -11.55 -7.26
N SER A 292 -29.31 -11.45 -7.72
CA SER A 292 -28.16 -11.13 -6.89
C SER A 292 -27.33 -10.00 -7.51
N GLY A 293 -26.50 -9.33 -6.72
CA GLY A 293 -25.71 -8.21 -7.23
C GLY A 293 -24.40 -7.97 -6.51
N THR A 294 -23.48 -7.33 -7.22
CA THR A 294 -22.24 -6.77 -6.70
C THR A 294 -22.26 -5.27 -6.94
N ALA A 295 -21.92 -4.48 -5.92
CA ALA A 295 -21.81 -3.03 -6.01
C ALA A 295 -20.46 -2.52 -5.52
N VAL A 296 -20.06 -1.36 -6.02
CA VAL A 296 -18.89 -0.61 -5.58
C VAL A 296 -19.34 0.83 -5.30
N LEU A 297 -19.32 1.21 -4.02
CA LEU A 297 -19.54 2.58 -3.59
C LEU A 297 -18.20 3.30 -3.46
N ILE A 298 -18.01 4.35 -4.24
CA ILE A 298 -16.86 5.27 -4.11
C ILE A 298 -17.17 6.27 -2.99
N LYS A 299 -16.20 6.54 -2.11
CA LYS A 299 -16.34 7.46 -0.97
C LYS A 299 -15.85 8.86 -1.28
#